data_AF-A0A8J7UC03-F1
#
_entry.id   AF-A0A8J7UC03-F1
#
_cell.length_a   1.000
_cell.length_b   1.000
_cell.length_c   1.000
_cell.angle_alpha   90.00
_cell.angle_beta   90.00
_cell.angle_gamma   90.00
#
_symmetry.space_group_name_H-M   'P 1'
#
loop_
_entity.id
_entity.type
_entity.pdbx_description
1 polymer ?
#
loop_
_entity_poly.entity_id
_entity_poly.type
_entity_poly.pdbx_seq_one_letter_code
_entity_poly.pdbx_strand_id
1 'polypeptide(L)'
;MDFRTIIKPLEGMAGLVSHDHPVVMIGSCFTDNIGARLRGELYDCIVNPCGTLYNPASIASSMLDLLYDRDFTAGELFQHEGVWRSYSHHSRFSGTDRDEVLRMMNDAAAEAREALQRASVLIVTFGTAWIFRLKEDNRVVANCHKQPASLFNREMLNTTQIIGLWKKILREITARYPDLKVMFTVSPIRHLADGAHGNQVSKSTLLLAVDRLVAENPSALYFPSYEIMLDDLRDYRFYAADMVHPSDVAVDYIYDLFRRSFVSDADARIGAECARLVKRLNHRSLSGVADTEFDRATAAMRDDLLSRYPYIASALTRLQR
;
A
#
# COMPACT_ATOMS: atom_id res chain seq x y z
N MET A 1 -10.20 34.34 -10.63
CA MET A 1 -9.86 33.23 -11.53
C MET A 1 -9.23 32.17 -10.65
N ASP A 2 -9.77 30.96 -10.64
CA ASP A 2 -9.14 29.87 -9.88
C ASP A 2 -7.96 29.36 -10.71
N PHE A 3 -6.73 29.54 -10.20
CA PHE A 3 -5.50 29.23 -10.94
C PHE A 3 -5.09 27.75 -10.80
N ARG A 4 -5.95 26.93 -10.23
CA ARG A 4 -5.70 25.53 -9.90
C ARG A 4 -6.63 24.61 -10.70
N THR A 5 -6.06 23.54 -11.25
CA THR A 5 -6.84 22.47 -11.90
C THR A 5 -7.17 21.41 -10.86
N ILE A 6 -8.20 21.70 -10.04
CA ILE A 6 -8.59 20.83 -8.93
C ILE A 6 -9.16 19.52 -9.47
N ILE A 7 -8.55 18.40 -9.07
CA ILE A 7 -9.10 17.08 -9.30
C ILE A 7 -10.20 16.85 -8.27
N LYS A 8 -11.41 16.54 -8.74
CA LYS A 8 -12.57 16.30 -7.88
C LYS A 8 -12.54 14.89 -7.30
N PRO A 9 -13.10 14.68 -6.10
CA PRO A 9 -13.39 13.34 -5.60
C PRO A 9 -14.19 12.53 -6.61
N LEU A 10 -13.96 11.21 -6.66
CA LEU A 10 -14.73 10.31 -7.49
C LEU A 10 -16.12 10.10 -6.87
N GLU A 11 -17.16 10.22 -7.70
CA GLU A 11 -18.54 10.10 -7.26
C GLU A 11 -19.05 8.65 -7.39
N GLY A 12 -20.06 8.30 -6.59
CA GLY A 12 -20.72 6.98 -6.68
C GLY A 12 -19.97 5.80 -6.08
N MET A 13 -18.83 6.04 -5.41
CA MET A 13 -17.97 4.99 -4.82
C MET A 13 -17.89 5.05 -3.29
N ALA A 14 -18.67 5.92 -2.65
CA ALA A 14 -18.69 6.07 -1.20
C ALA A 14 -19.17 4.78 -0.51
N GLY A 15 -18.46 4.37 0.56
CA GLY A 15 -18.69 3.12 1.27
C GLY A 15 -17.84 1.95 0.76
N LEU A 16 -17.00 2.16 -0.26
CA LEU A 16 -16.02 1.15 -0.67
C LEU A 16 -14.96 0.89 0.41
N VAL A 17 -14.61 1.93 1.16
CA VAL A 17 -13.75 1.84 2.35
C VAL A 17 -14.58 2.17 3.58
N SER A 18 -14.60 1.25 4.53
CA SER A 18 -15.41 1.30 5.75
C SER A 18 -14.65 0.62 6.90
N HIS A 19 -15.12 0.82 8.13
CA HIS A 19 -14.45 0.25 9.31
C HIS A 19 -14.78 -1.24 9.55
N ASP A 20 -15.84 -1.76 8.92
CA ASP A 20 -16.31 -3.13 9.08
C ASP A 20 -15.63 -4.13 8.13
N HIS A 21 -15.01 -3.64 7.05
CA HIS A 21 -14.30 -4.45 6.06
C HIS A 21 -12.81 -4.11 6.01
N PRO A 22 -11.92 -5.12 5.95
CA PRO A 22 -10.50 -4.87 5.76
C PRO A 22 -10.19 -4.19 4.42
N VAL A 23 -9.13 -3.40 4.42
CA VAL A 23 -8.49 -2.86 3.22
C VAL A 23 -7.13 -3.53 3.07
N VAL A 24 -6.90 -4.17 1.92
CA VAL A 24 -5.60 -4.76 1.60
C VAL A 24 -4.89 -3.86 0.61
N MET A 25 -3.64 -3.49 0.90
CA MET A 25 -2.88 -2.57 0.06
C MET A 25 -1.51 -3.16 -0.27
N ILE A 26 -1.13 -3.08 -1.54
CA ILE A 26 0.17 -3.57 -2.02
C ILE A 26 0.74 -2.64 -3.09
N GLY A 27 2.02 -2.31 -2.99
CA GLY A 27 2.67 -1.45 -3.97
C GLY A 27 3.82 -0.61 -3.41
N SER A 28 4.02 0.55 -4.06
CA SER A 28 5.12 1.48 -3.75
C SER A 28 5.04 2.02 -2.33
N CYS A 29 6.07 2.77 -1.88
CA CYS A 29 6.07 3.39 -0.55
C CYS A 29 4.95 4.42 -0.36
N PHE A 30 4.31 4.90 -1.44
CA PHE A 30 3.10 5.71 -1.33
C PHE A 30 1.93 4.92 -0.70
N THR A 31 1.90 3.60 -0.86
CA THR A 31 0.95 2.72 -0.17
C THR A 31 1.11 2.80 1.35
N ASP A 32 2.35 2.88 1.85
CA ASP A 32 2.63 3.01 3.29
C ASP A 32 2.11 4.36 3.82
N ASN A 33 2.24 5.43 3.03
CA ASN A 33 1.72 6.76 3.38
C ASN A 33 0.20 6.79 3.55
N ILE A 34 -0.56 6.29 2.56
CA ILE A 34 -2.03 6.25 2.63
C ILE A 34 -2.49 5.25 3.70
N GLY A 35 -1.84 4.09 3.79
CA GLY A 35 -2.11 3.10 4.83
C GLY A 35 -1.90 3.63 6.24
N ALA A 36 -0.90 4.50 6.46
CA ALA A 36 -0.68 5.16 7.75
C ALA A 36 -1.82 6.11 8.12
N ARG A 37 -2.38 6.86 7.16
CA ARG A 37 -3.54 7.73 7.41
C ARG A 37 -4.79 6.92 7.77
N LEU A 38 -5.07 5.85 7.01
CA LEU A 38 -6.18 4.93 7.30
C LEU A 38 -6.02 4.27 8.69
N ARG A 39 -4.83 3.78 9.03
CA ARG A 39 -4.56 3.21 10.38
C ARG A 39 -4.67 4.25 11.49
N GLY A 40 -4.31 5.50 11.21
CA GLY A 40 -4.52 6.64 12.12
C GLY A 40 -5.99 6.90 12.45
N GLU A 41 -6.90 6.44 11.59
CA GLU A 41 -8.36 6.49 11.77
C GLU A 41 -8.96 5.13 12.16
N LEU A 42 -8.13 4.12 12.51
CA LEU A 42 -8.52 2.75 12.87
C LEU A 42 -9.33 1.99 11.81
N TYR A 43 -9.11 2.27 10.52
CA TYR A 43 -9.51 1.32 9.48
C TYR A 43 -8.64 0.06 9.56
N ASP A 44 -9.25 -1.10 9.34
CA ASP A 44 -8.53 -2.37 9.36
C ASP A 44 -7.70 -2.55 8.07
N CYS A 45 -6.42 -2.14 8.10
CA CYS A 45 -5.57 -2.12 6.91
C CYS A 45 -4.39 -3.09 6.98
N ILE A 46 -4.29 -3.97 5.98
CA ILE A 46 -3.07 -4.71 5.67
C ILE A 46 -2.26 -3.91 4.66
N VAL A 47 -1.07 -3.46 5.06
CA VAL A 47 -0.27 -2.55 4.24
C VAL A 47 1.05 -3.23 3.85
N ASN A 48 1.19 -3.44 2.54
CA ASN A 48 2.36 -3.99 1.89
C ASN A 48 2.81 -5.31 2.53
N PRO A 49 2.05 -6.42 2.48
CA PRO A 49 2.37 -7.63 3.24
C PRO A 49 3.72 -8.28 2.87
N CYS A 50 4.27 -8.03 1.68
CA CYS A 50 5.64 -8.42 1.30
C CYS A 50 6.65 -7.26 1.36
N GLY A 51 6.21 -6.13 1.93
CA GLY A 51 6.92 -4.86 1.97
C GLY A 51 6.72 -4.06 0.70
N THR A 52 7.44 -2.95 0.56
CA THR A 52 7.29 -2.06 -0.58
C THR A 52 7.69 -2.74 -1.89
N LEU A 53 6.77 -2.78 -2.85
CA LEU A 53 6.96 -3.36 -4.19
C LEU A 53 6.61 -2.33 -5.26
N TYR A 54 7.54 -2.02 -6.15
CA TYR A 54 7.31 -0.90 -7.09
C TYR A 54 6.73 -1.32 -8.43
N ASN A 55 7.04 -2.52 -8.94
CA ASN A 55 6.74 -2.87 -10.31
C ASN A 55 5.58 -3.87 -10.43
N PRO A 56 4.82 -3.84 -11.55
CA PRO A 56 3.67 -4.72 -11.74
C PRO A 56 3.98 -6.20 -11.63
N ALA A 57 5.18 -6.65 -12.01
CA ALA A 57 5.54 -8.07 -12.00
C ALA A 57 5.85 -8.60 -10.60
N SER A 58 6.57 -7.84 -9.77
CA SER A 58 6.82 -8.21 -8.38
C SER A 58 5.52 -8.23 -7.58
N ILE A 59 4.67 -7.22 -7.76
CA ILE A 59 3.36 -7.18 -7.11
C ILE A 59 2.49 -8.37 -7.54
N ALA A 60 2.45 -8.68 -8.85
CA ALA A 60 1.69 -9.83 -9.33
C ALA A 60 2.23 -11.17 -8.78
N SER A 61 3.55 -11.32 -8.63
CA SER A 61 4.14 -12.50 -8.00
C SER A 61 3.66 -12.65 -6.55
N SER A 62 3.75 -11.57 -5.76
CA SER A 62 3.24 -11.59 -4.38
C SER A 62 1.74 -11.86 -4.31
N MET A 63 0.95 -11.32 -5.23
CA MET A 63 -0.49 -11.63 -5.30
C MET A 63 -0.74 -13.10 -5.61
N LEU A 64 0.04 -13.73 -6.49
CA LEU A 64 -0.07 -15.17 -6.74
C LEU A 64 0.28 -15.98 -5.49
N ASP A 65 1.35 -15.62 -4.79
CA ASP A 65 1.74 -16.30 -3.55
C ASP A 65 0.62 -16.20 -2.47
N LEU A 66 -0.11 -15.08 -2.44
CA LEU A 66 -1.29 -14.92 -1.57
C LEU A 66 -2.50 -15.71 -2.06
N LEU A 67 -2.81 -15.68 -3.36
CA LEU A 67 -4.00 -16.34 -3.94
C LEU A 67 -3.92 -17.86 -3.92
N TYR A 68 -2.71 -18.42 -3.97
CA TYR A 68 -2.45 -19.87 -4.00
C TYR A 68 -1.95 -20.41 -2.66
N ASP A 69 -2.11 -19.64 -1.58
CA ASP A 69 -1.80 -20.09 -0.22
C ASP A 69 -0.36 -20.66 -0.07
N ARG A 70 0.60 -20.11 -0.81
CA ARG A 70 1.99 -20.60 -0.86
C ARG A 70 2.85 -20.06 0.28
N ASP A 71 3.36 -20.94 1.13
CA ASP A 71 4.28 -20.54 2.19
C ASP A 71 5.72 -20.38 1.68
N PHE A 72 6.43 -19.42 2.29
CA PHE A 72 7.85 -19.21 2.04
C PHE A 72 8.68 -20.21 2.83
N THR A 73 9.77 -20.67 2.21
CA THR A 73 10.67 -21.67 2.79
C THR A 73 12.09 -21.13 2.98
N ALA A 74 12.86 -21.75 3.88
CA ALA A 74 14.25 -21.36 4.14
C ALA A 74 15.15 -21.45 2.89
N GLY A 75 14.81 -22.28 1.89
CA GLY A 75 15.55 -22.41 0.64
C GLY A 75 15.41 -21.22 -0.31
N GLU A 76 14.44 -20.34 -0.06
CA GLU A 76 14.23 -19.10 -0.83
C GLU A 76 14.98 -17.90 -0.23
N LEU A 77 15.52 -18.07 0.98
CA LEU A 77 16.32 -17.07 1.65
C LEU A 77 17.78 -17.18 1.23
N PHE A 78 18.43 -16.03 1.09
CA PHE A 78 19.87 -15.94 0.88
C PHE A 78 20.48 -14.99 1.91
N GLN A 79 21.76 -15.20 2.22
CA GLN A 79 22.49 -14.33 3.14
C GLN A 79 23.38 -13.37 2.37
N HIS A 80 23.35 -12.09 2.75
CA HIS A 80 24.26 -11.07 2.24
C HIS A 80 24.63 -10.11 3.37
N GLU A 81 25.94 -9.98 3.62
CA GLU A 81 26.50 -9.17 4.72
C GLU A 81 25.96 -9.60 6.10
N GLY A 82 25.86 -10.92 6.34
CA GLY A 82 25.36 -11.47 7.61
C GLY A 82 23.83 -11.38 7.80
N VAL A 83 23.10 -10.79 6.85
CA VAL A 83 21.65 -10.59 6.93
C VAL A 83 20.93 -11.53 5.96
N TRP A 84 19.91 -12.24 6.44
CA TRP A 84 19.01 -13.06 5.65
C TRP A 84 17.97 -12.21 4.93
N ARG A 85 17.74 -12.52 3.65
CA ARG A 85 16.93 -11.73 2.72
C ARG A 85 16.18 -12.65 1.76
N SER A 86 15.17 -12.11 1.09
CA SER A 86 14.38 -12.78 0.05
C SER A 86 14.20 -11.84 -1.13
N TYR A 87 14.53 -12.30 -2.34
CA TYR A 87 14.30 -11.52 -3.55
C TYR A 87 12.84 -11.13 -3.78
N SER A 88 11.89 -11.84 -3.18
CA SER A 88 10.45 -11.55 -3.25
C SER A 88 9.97 -10.50 -2.24
N HIS A 89 10.84 -10.01 -1.35
CA HIS A 89 10.46 -9.16 -0.23
C HIS A 89 11.29 -7.86 -0.16
N HIS A 90 10.69 -6.82 0.39
CA HIS A 90 11.43 -5.61 0.77
C HIS A 90 12.40 -5.90 1.93
N SER A 91 13.42 -5.04 2.10
CA SER A 91 14.39 -5.16 3.20
C SER A 91 13.79 -5.04 4.61
N ARG A 92 12.50 -4.72 4.74
CA ARG A 92 11.79 -4.77 6.03
C ARG A 92 11.63 -6.21 6.55
N PHE A 93 11.71 -7.21 5.66
CA PHE A 93 11.70 -8.63 5.98
C PHE A 93 13.12 -9.19 5.90
N SER A 94 14.08 -8.50 6.50
CA SER A 94 15.46 -8.93 6.54
C SER A 94 15.97 -8.87 7.98
N GLY A 95 16.79 -9.84 8.37
CA GLY A 95 17.20 -10.02 9.76
C GLY A 95 18.40 -10.95 9.86
N THR A 96 19.00 -11.02 11.06
CA THR A 96 20.17 -11.86 11.30
C THR A 96 19.81 -13.31 11.64
N ASP A 97 18.58 -13.55 12.11
CA ASP A 97 18.02 -14.87 12.37
C ASP A 97 17.15 -15.32 11.19
N ARG A 98 17.49 -16.45 10.59
CA ARG A 98 16.80 -16.98 9.39
C ARG A 98 15.36 -17.39 9.69
N ASP A 99 15.15 -18.02 10.84
CA ASP A 99 13.87 -18.61 11.17
C ASP A 99 12.90 -17.51 11.64
N GLU A 100 13.40 -16.46 12.29
CA GLU A 100 12.63 -15.24 12.57
C GLU A 100 12.19 -14.54 11.29
N VAL A 101 13.11 -14.33 10.33
CA VAL A 101 12.78 -13.75 9.02
C VAL A 101 11.69 -14.55 8.31
N LEU A 102 11.80 -15.89 8.34
CA LEU A 102 10.81 -16.77 7.73
C LEU A 102 9.45 -16.68 8.42
N ARG A 103 9.41 -16.66 9.75
CA ARG A 103 8.18 -16.44 10.54
C ARG A 103 7.53 -15.12 10.16
N MET A 104 8.28 -14.02 10.17
CA MET A 104 7.76 -12.70 9.80
C MET A 104 7.09 -12.68 8.42
N MET A 105 7.72 -13.31 7.41
CA MET A 105 7.17 -13.38 6.05
C MET A 105 5.86 -14.18 6.01
N ASN A 106 5.85 -15.36 6.62
CA ASN A 106 4.69 -16.25 6.60
C ASN A 106 3.53 -15.71 7.46
N ASP A 107 3.82 -15.09 8.61
CA ASP A 107 2.81 -14.44 9.46
C ASP A 107 2.14 -13.28 8.70
N ALA A 108 2.93 -12.45 8.01
CA ALA A 108 2.39 -11.35 7.20
C ALA A 108 1.57 -11.85 5.99
N ALA A 109 1.99 -12.96 5.36
CA ALA A 109 1.26 -13.58 4.27
C ALA A 109 -0.08 -14.18 4.75
N ALA A 110 -0.07 -14.89 5.88
CA ALA A 110 -1.26 -15.46 6.49
C ALA A 110 -2.27 -14.37 6.87
N GLU A 111 -1.79 -13.30 7.50
CA GLU A 111 -2.59 -12.13 7.86
C GLU A 111 -3.24 -11.47 6.63
N ALA A 112 -2.50 -11.33 5.53
CA ALA A 112 -3.02 -10.79 4.28
C ALA A 112 -4.05 -11.71 3.62
N ARG A 113 -3.83 -13.04 3.64
CA ARG A 113 -4.79 -14.03 3.12
C ARG A 113 -6.11 -13.98 3.85
N GLU A 114 -6.06 -13.93 5.18
CA GLU A 114 -7.27 -13.81 6.01
C GLU A 114 -8.03 -12.50 5.70
N ALA A 115 -7.31 -11.38 5.60
CA ALA A 115 -7.93 -10.11 5.27
C ALA A 115 -8.57 -10.09 3.87
N LEU A 116 -7.91 -10.67 2.85
CA LEU A 116 -8.42 -10.74 1.48
C LEU A 116 -9.79 -11.43 1.38
N GLN A 117 -10.08 -12.39 2.26
CA GLN A 117 -11.37 -13.10 2.27
C GLN A 117 -12.55 -12.20 2.66
N ARG A 118 -12.29 -11.13 3.43
CA ARG A 118 -13.32 -10.22 3.96
C ARG A 118 -13.20 -8.80 3.43
N ALA A 119 -12.14 -8.51 2.69
CA ALA A 119 -11.81 -7.18 2.23
C ALA A 119 -12.85 -6.68 1.21
N SER A 120 -13.21 -5.40 1.32
CA SER A 120 -14.02 -4.72 0.31
C SER A 120 -13.19 -4.27 -0.87
N VAL A 121 -11.91 -3.93 -0.64
CA VAL A 121 -11.01 -3.41 -1.66
C VAL A 121 -9.56 -3.87 -1.49
N LEU A 122 -8.97 -4.26 -2.61
CA LEU A 122 -7.52 -4.42 -2.80
C LEU A 122 -6.98 -3.21 -3.55
N ILE A 123 -6.11 -2.44 -2.92
CA ILE A 123 -5.47 -1.26 -3.50
C ILE A 123 -4.07 -1.64 -4.02
N VAL A 124 -3.86 -1.47 -5.32
CA VAL A 124 -2.61 -1.78 -6.02
C VAL A 124 -1.94 -0.50 -6.48
N THR A 125 -0.78 -0.18 -5.92
CA THR A 125 -0.03 1.05 -6.26
C THR A 125 1.22 0.76 -7.09
N PHE A 126 1.18 1.00 -8.40
CA PHE A 126 2.36 0.84 -9.25
C PHE A 126 3.32 2.04 -9.13
N GLY A 127 4.59 1.75 -8.84
CA GLY A 127 5.68 2.73 -8.79
C GLY A 127 6.38 2.92 -10.13
N THR A 128 6.84 1.84 -10.76
CA THR A 128 7.62 1.88 -12.01
C THR A 128 7.35 0.67 -12.90
N ALA A 129 7.51 0.83 -14.22
CA ALA A 129 7.48 -0.27 -15.18
C ALA A 129 8.83 -1.00 -15.28
N TRP A 130 9.88 -0.47 -14.66
CA TRP A 130 11.20 -1.11 -14.62
C TRP A 130 11.21 -2.30 -13.66
N ILE A 131 11.84 -3.37 -14.11
CA ILE A 131 12.08 -4.57 -13.32
C ILE A 131 13.56 -4.92 -13.32
N PHE A 132 13.92 -5.74 -12.34
CA PHE A 132 15.21 -6.42 -12.29
C PHE A 132 14.95 -7.92 -12.33
N ARG A 133 15.69 -8.63 -13.18
CA ARG A 133 15.72 -10.10 -13.21
C ARG A 133 17.04 -10.61 -12.69
N LEU A 134 17.02 -11.59 -11.81
CA LEU A 134 18.22 -12.31 -11.44
C LEU A 134 18.72 -13.11 -12.64
N LYS A 135 20.00 -12.99 -13.00
CA LYS A 135 20.56 -13.68 -14.18
C LYS A 135 20.62 -15.19 -14.03
N GLU A 136 20.75 -15.68 -12.81
CA GLU A 136 20.91 -17.10 -12.51
C GLU A 136 19.72 -17.95 -12.96
N ASP A 137 18.50 -17.46 -12.72
CA ASP A 137 17.25 -18.21 -12.97
C ASP A 137 16.18 -17.38 -13.70
N ASN A 138 16.54 -16.17 -14.16
CA ASN A 138 15.69 -15.23 -14.88
C ASN A 138 14.43 -14.77 -14.11
N ARG A 139 14.38 -14.98 -12.78
CA ARG A 139 13.24 -14.56 -11.95
C ARG A 139 13.22 -13.05 -11.79
N VAL A 140 12.02 -12.45 -11.80
CA VAL A 140 11.85 -11.04 -11.41
C VAL A 140 12.06 -10.92 -9.90
N VAL A 141 12.83 -9.93 -9.47
CA VAL A 141 13.06 -9.66 -8.05
C VAL A 141 12.35 -8.37 -7.62
N ALA A 142 11.74 -8.40 -6.43
CA ALA A 142 11.17 -7.25 -5.77
C ALA A 142 12.23 -6.26 -5.27
N ASN A 143 13.37 -6.79 -4.83
CA ASN A 143 14.45 -6.00 -4.26
C ASN A 143 15.81 -6.63 -4.59
N CYS A 144 16.76 -5.84 -5.08
CA CYS A 144 18.13 -6.30 -5.36
C CYS A 144 19.03 -6.37 -4.12
N HIS A 145 18.54 -5.90 -2.97
CA HIS A 145 19.19 -5.96 -1.66
C HIS A 145 20.63 -5.41 -1.62
N LYS A 146 20.91 -4.38 -2.43
CA LYS A 146 22.24 -3.76 -2.61
C LYS A 146 23.33 -4.72 -3.10
N GLN A 147 22.96 -5.88 -3.64
CA GLN A 147 23.91 -6.79 -4.26
C GLN A 147 24.49 -6.20 -5.57
N PRO A 148 25.63 -6.74 -6.05
CA PRO A 148 26.26 -6.26 -7.27
C PRO A 148 25.30 -6.22 -8.45
N ALA A 149 25.26 -5.08 -9.16
CA ALA A 149 24.39 -4.90 -10.32
C ALA A 149 24.64 -5.92 -11.44
N SER A 150 25.84 -6.51 -11.50
CA SER A 150 26.21 -7.55 -12.45
C SER A 150 25.35 -8.82 -12.34
N LEU A 151 24.70 -9.06 -11.19
CA LEU A 151 23.80 -10.20 -10.98
C LEU A 151 22.43 -10.02 -11.65
N PHE A 152 22.08 -8.80 -12.07
CA PHE A 152 20.74 -8.48 -12.53
C PHE A 152 20.72 -8.01 -13.98
N ASN A 153 19.64 -8.36 -14.68
CA ASN A 153 19.24 -7.72 -15.93
C ASN A 153 18.14 -6.70 -15.60
N ARG A 154 18.33 -5.45 -16.02
CA ARG A 154 17.34 -4.40 -15.86
C ARG A 154 16.59 -4.21 -17.17
N GLU A 155 15.26 -4.28 -17.15
CA GLU A 155 14.42 -4.05 -18.32
C GLU A 155 13.12 -3.34 -17.95
N MET A 156 12.53 -2.62 -18.90
CA MET A 156 11.23 -1.99 -18.71
C MET A 156 10.14 -2.89 -19.30
N LEU A 157 9.15 -3.24 -18.51
CA LEU A 157 7.96 -3.90 -19.01
C LEU A 157 7.21 -2.98 -19.96
N ASN A 158 6.73 -3.52 -21.07
CA ASN A 158 5.80 -2.81 -21.93
C ASN A 158 4.35 -3.00 -21.47
N THR A 159 3.46 -2.17 -22.01
CA THR A 159 2.02 -2.16 -21.71
C THR A 159 1.39 -3.54 -21.89
N THR A 160 1.68 -4.25 -22.98
CA THR A 160 1.13 -5.59 -23.27
C THR A 160 1.54 -6.62 -22.22
N GLN A 161 2.78 -6.59 -21.75
CA GLN A 161 3.27 -7.50 -20.70
C GLN A 161 2.54 -7.25 -19.38
N ILE A 162 2.38 -5.98 -18.98
CA ILE A 162 1.67 -5.61 -17.74
C ILE A 162 0.21 -6.05 -17.82
N ILE A 163 -0.46 -5.74 -18.93
CA ILE A 163 -1.86 -6.13 -19.16
C ILE A 163 -2.01 -7.65 -19.11
N GLY A 164 -1.18 -8.40 -19.84
CA GLY A 164 -1.27 -9.86 -19.90
C GLY A 164 -1.08 -10.53 -18.54
N LEU A 165 -0.18 -9.98 -17.72
CA LEU A 165 0.06 -10.43 -16.35
C LEU A 165 -1.17 -10.15 -15.46
N TRP A 166 -1.61 -8.90 -15.41
CA TRP A 166 -2.67 -8.49 -14.49
C TRP A 166 -4.07 -8.96 -14.91
N LYS A 167 -4.32 -9.20 -16.20
CA LYS A 167 -5.54 -9.89 -16.64
C LYS A 167 -5.70 -11.26 -16.01
N LYS A 168 -4.60 -12.01 -15.86
CA LYS A 168 -4.64 -13.32 -15.19
C LYS A 168 -4.97 -13.14 -13.71
N ILE A 169 -4.24 -12.26 -13.02
CA ILE A 169 -4.44 -11.97 -11.59
C ILE A 169 -5.88 -11.52 -11.31
N LEU A 170 -6.41 -10.58 -12.10
CA LEU A 170 -7.78 -10.10 -11.92
C LEU A 170 -8.81 -11.20 -12.11
N ARG A 171 -8.63 -12.14 -13.06
CA ARG A 171 -9.54 -13.28 -13.21
C ARG A 171 -9.52 -14.19 -11.99
N GLU A 172 -8.34 -14.50 -11.45
CA GLU A 172 -8.20 -15.31 -10.24
C GLU A 172 -8.87 -14.61 -9.04
N ILE A 173 -8.64 -13.30 -8.90
CA ILE A 173 -9.28 -12.48 -7.85
C ILE A 173 -10.80 -12.52 -7.99
N THR A 174 -11.35 -12.23 -9.18
CA THR A 174 -12.81 -12.21 -9.39
C THR A 174 -13.43 -13.59 -9.17
N ALA A 175 -12.74 -14.67 -9.53
CA ALA A 175 -13.23 -16.03 -9.31
C ALA A 175 -13.29 -16.42 -7.83
N ARG A 176 -12.31 -15.96 -7.03
CA ARG A 176 -12.18 -16.31 -5.61
C ARG A 176 -12.91 -15.35 -4.67
N TYR A 177 -12.95 -14.06 -5.01
CA TYR A 177 -13.50 -12.97 -4.22
C TYR A 177 -14.41 -12.10 -5.10
N PRO A 178 -15.64 -12.55 -5.40
CA PRO A 178 -16.52 -11.88 -6.36
C PRO A 178 -16.90 -10.44 -5.97
N ASP A 179 -16.95 -10.15 -4.67
CA ASP A 179 -17.32 -8.83 -4.14
C ASP A 179 -16.11 -7.89 -3.95
N LEU A 180 -14.88 -8.41 -4.05
CA LEU A 180 -13.66 -7.62 -3.87
C LEU A 180 -13.44 -6.69 -5.07
N LYS A 181 -13.34 -5.39 -4.79
CA LYS A 181 -12.91 -4.42 -5.80
C LYS A 181 -11.39 -4.33 -5.86
N VAL A 182 -10.85 -4.11 -7.05
CA VAL A 182 -9.42 -3.87 -7.25
C VAL A 182 -9.22 -2.42 -7.67
N MET A 183 -8.67 -1.61 -6.78
CA MET A 183 -8.36 -0.22 -7.06
C MET A 183 -6.90 -0.09 -7.48
N PHE A 184 -6.65 0.27 -8.72
CA PHE A 184 -5.32 0.65 -9.18
C PHE A 184 -5.04 2.12 -8.87
N THR A 185 -3.78 2.42 -8.59
CA THR A 185 -3.27 3.78 -8.61
C THR A 185 -1.81 3.78 -9.06
N VAL A 186 -1.37 4.86 -9.70
CA VAL A 186 0.04 5.06 -10.05
C VAL A 186 0.65 5.97 -9.00
N SER A 187 1.77 5.55 -8.41
CA SER A 187 2.44 6.29 -7.34
C SER A 187 2.83 7.71 -7.79
N PRO A 188 2.57 8.75 -6.98
CA PRO A 188 3.03 10.12 -7.24
C PRO A 188 4.56 10.29 -7.07
N ILE A 189 5.24 9.30 -6.50
CA ILE A 189 6.69 9.34 -6.25
C ILE A 189 7.45 9.27 -7.58
N ARG A 190 8.41 10.18 -7.73
CA ARG A 190 9.24 10.28 -8.94
C ARG A 190 10.36 9.23 -8.91
N HIS A 191 10.59 8.54 -10.02
CA HIS A 191 11.73 7.63 -10.20
C HIS A 191 12.76 8.27 -11.13
N LEU A 192 13.64 9.10 -10.58
CA LEU A 192 14.57 9.94 -11.36
C LEU A 192 15.88 9.24 -11.76
N ALA A 193 16.02 7.94 -11.53
CA ALA A 193 17.22 7.18 -11.90
C ALA A 193 17.53 7.27 -13.41
N ASP A 194 16.51 7.39 -14.26
CA ASP A 194 16.62 7.59 -15.71
C ASP A 194 16.23 9.02 -16.14
N GLY A 195 16.30 9.97 -15.21
CA GLY A 195 15.86 11.34 -15.39
C GLY A 195 14.34 11.51 -15.49
N ALA A 196 13.91 12.76 -15.66
CA ALA A 196 12.49 13.12 -15.71
C ALA A 196 11.76 12.46 -16.90
N HIS A 197 12.41 12.36 -18.07
CA HIS A 197 11.82 11.72 -19.24
C HIS A 197 11.59 10.22 -19.01
N GLY A 198 12.60 9.50 -18.50
CA GLY A 198 12.47 8.07 -18.20
C GLY A 198 11.39 7.78 -17.16
N ASN A 199 11.26 8.65 -16.14
CA ASN A 199 10.12 8.59 -15.20
C ASN A 199 8.78 8.72 -15.94
N GLN A 200 8.62 9.73 -16.80
CA GLN A 200 7.36 9.94 -17.53
C GLN A 200 7.02 8.77 -18.46
N VAL A 201 8.01 8.21 -19.18
CA VAL A 201 7.82 7.02 -20.02
C VAL A 201 7.40 5.80 -19.18
N SER A 202 8.03 5.60 -18.03
CA SER A 202 7.63 4.54 -17.11
C SER A 202 6.21 4.75 -16.60
N LYS A 203 5.84 5.96 -16.18
CA LYS A 203 4.51 6.25 -15.61
C LYS A 203 3.43 6.15 -16.68
N SER A 204 3.67 6.64 -17.90
CA SER A 204 2.73 6.52 -19.01
C SER A 204 2.48 5.06 -19.39
N THR A 205 3.51 4.21 -19.35
CA THR A 205 3.37 2.77 -19.57
C THR A 205 2.45 2.13 -18.52
N LEU A 206 2.59 2.50 -17.24
CA LEU A 206 1.70 2.04 -16.17
C LEU A 206 0.27 2.53 -16.37
N LEU A 207 0.07 3.82 -16.68
CA LEU A 207 -1.24 4.43 -16.89
C LEU A 207 -1.99 3.76 -18.05
N LEU A 208 -1.34 3.57 -19.19
CA LEU A 208 -1.94 2.88 -20.35
C LEU A 208 -2.33 1.43 -20.03
N ALA A 209 -1.52 0.74 -19.22
CA ALA A 209 -1.85 -0.62 -18.80
C ALA A 209 -3.06 -0.63 -17.84
N VAL A 210 -3.08 0.27 -16.85
CA VAL A 210 -4.16 0.39 -15.87
C VAL A 210 -5.48 0.78 -16.54
N ASP A 211 -5.47 1.78 -17.43
CA ASP A 211 -6.65 2.20 -18.17
C ASP A 211 -7.29 1.02 -18.93
N ARG A 212 -6.45 0.22 -19.61
CA ARG A 212 -6.92 -0.98 -20.31
C ARG A 212 -7.45 -2.07 -19.37
N LEU A 213 -6.82 -2.27 -18.21
CA LEU A 213 -7.26 -3.27 -17.22
C LEU A 213 -8.60 -2.89 -16.60
N VAL A 214 -8.81 -1.61 -16.30
CA VAL A 214 -10.06 -1.07 -15.75
C VAL A 214 -11.18 -1.14 -16.78
N ALA A 215 -10.93 -0.75 -18.03
CA ALA A 215 -11.92 -0.81 -19.09
C ALA A 215 -12.44 -2.23 -19.38
N GLU A 216 -11.63 -3.25 -19.13
CA GLU A 216 -11.98 -4.65 -19.37
C GLU A 216 -12.46 -5.40 -18.10
N ASN A 217 -12.47 -4.76 -16.93
CA ASN A 217 -12.87 -5.41 -15.68
C ASN A 217 -13.78 -4.49 -14.82
N PRO A 218 -15.09 -4.77 -14.76
CA PRO A 218 -16.06 -3.97 -13.98
C PRO A 218 -15.82 -3.93 -12.46
N SER A 219 -15.01 -4.84 -11.92
CA SER A 219 -14.61 -4.84 -10.51
C SER A 219 -13.30 -4.09 -10.26
N ALA A 220 -12.65 -3.57 -11.32
CA ALA A 220 -11.49 -2.72 -11.21
C ALA A 220 -11.86 -1.23 -11.35
N LEU A 221 -11.10 -0.38 -10.67
CA LEU A 221 -11.19 1.08 -10.81
C LEU A 221 -9.82 1.73 -10.68
N TYR A 222 -9.74 3.02 -10.99
CA TYR A 222 -8.52 3.82 -10.89
C TYR A 222 -8.69 5.01 -9.95
N PHE A 223 -7.73 5.21 -9.04
CA PHE A 223 -7.61 6.42 -8.23
C PHE A 223 -6.40 7.26 -8.71
N PRO A 224 -6.59 8.54 -9.08
CA PRO A 224 -5.58 9.32 -9.81
C PRO A 224 -4.55 10.02 -8.89
N SER A 225 -3.85 9.27 -8.03
CA SER A 225 -2.90 9.88 -7.07
C SER A 225 -1.69 10.56 -7.75
N TYR A 226 -1.24 10.04 -8.88
CA TYR A 226 -0.16 10.62 -9.69
C TYR A 226 -0.54 11.98 -10.28
N GLU A 227 -1.73 12.07 -10.85
CA GLU A 227 -2.28 13.26 -11.48
C GLU A 227 -2.61 14.33 -10.44
N ILE A 228 -3.14 13.95 -9.26
CA ILE A 228 -3.34 14.89 -8.15
C ILE A 228 -2.00 15.55 -7.80
N MET A 229 -0.92 14.77 -7.71
CA MET A 229 0.39 15.31 -7.39
C MET A 229 0.93 16.24 -8.49
N LEU A 230 0.78 15.88 -9.76
CA LEU A 230 1.40 16.62 -10.86
C LEU A 230 0.58 17.83 -11.34
N ASP A 231 -0.73 17.73 -11.34
CA ASP A 231 -1.61 18.74 -11.92
C ASP A 231 -2.27 19.61 -10.86
N ASP A 232 -2.67 19.03 -9.73
CA ASP A 232 -3.34 19.76 -8.65
C ASP A 232 -2.35 20.31 -7.61
N LEU A 233 -1.26 19.58 -7.33
CA LEU A 233 -0.19 19.92 -6.37
C LEU A 233 1.16 20.19 -7.06
N ARG A 234 1.11 20.88 -8.21
CA ARG A 234 2.25 21.06 -9.13
C ARG A 234 3.50 21.74 -8.55
N ASP A 235 3.37 22.46 -7.43
CA ASP A 235 4.44 23.26 -6.83
C ASP A 235 5.44 22.42 -5.99
N TYR A 236 6.72 22.80 -6.01
CA TYR A 236 7.78 22.12 -5.25
C TYR A 236 7.56 22.08 -3.74
N ARG A 237 6.76 22.99 -3.17
CA ARG A 237 6.35 22.97 -1.75
C ARG A 237 5.63 21.68 -1.33
N PHE A 238 5.09 20.94 -2.30
CA PHE A 238 4.40 19.68 -2.09
C PHE A 238 5.32 18.47 -2.17
N TYR A 239 6.62 18.67 -2.38
CA TYR A 239 7.64 17.64 -2.32
C TYR A 239 8.36 17.70 -0.98
N ALA A 240 8.78 16.54 -0.49
CA ALA A 240 9.68 16.43 0.65
C ALA A 240 11.08 16.96 0.29
N ALA A 241 11.97 17.03 1.27
CA ALA A 241 13.32 17.58 1.11
C ALA A 241 14.16 16.89 0.01
N ASP A 242 13.85 15.64 -0.34
CA ASP A 242 14.52 14.91 -1.41
C ASP A 242 14.03 15.25 -2.81
N MET A 243 13.00 16.11 -2.93
CA MET A 243 12.41 16.56 -4.19
C MET A 243 11.79 15.43 -5.04
N VAL A 244 11.58 14.27 -4.43
CA VAL A 244 11.14 13.03 -5.09
C VAL A 244 9.84 12.53 -4.47
N HIS A 245 9.77 12.49 -3.15
CA HIS A 245 8.58 12.05 -2.43
C HIS A 245 7.61 13.22 -2.20
N PRO A 246 6.29 12.98 -2.15
CA PRO A 246 5.35 13.96 -1.66
C PRO A 246 5.66 14.34 -0.21
N SER A 247 5.46 15.60 0.16
CA SER A 247 5.48 16.05 1.56
C SER A 247 4.23 15.56 2.29
N ASP A 248 4.24 15.60 3.64
CA ASP A 248 3.07 15.20 4.42
C ASP A 248 1.81 15.99 4.07
N VAL A 249 1.95 17.29 3.77
CA VAL A 249 0.85 18.14 3.30
C VAL A 249 0.25 17.61 2.00
N ALA A 250 1.09 17.16 1.07
CA ALA A 250 0.64 16.58 -0.19
C ALA A 250 -0.04 15.22 0.01
N VAL A 251 0.52 14.37 0.87
CA VAL A 251 -0.08 13.08 1.23
C VAL A 251 -1.44 13.29 1.88
N ASP A 252 -1.57 14.21 2.83
CA ASP A 252 -2.84 14.49 3.52
C ASP A 252 -3.89 15.03 2.55
N TYR A 253 -3.48 15.87 1.59
CA TYR A 253 -4.38 16.34 0.54
C TYR A 253 -4.89 15.19 -0.35
N ILE A 254 -3.98 14.32 -0.82
CA ILE A 254 -4.37 13.15 -1.63
C ILE A 254 -5.26 12.21 -0.80
N TYR A 255 -4.97 12.03 0.49
CA TYR A 255 -5.77 11.24 1.40
C TYR A 255 -7.18 11.82 1.61
N ASP A 256 -7.34 13.14 1.74
CA ASP A 256 -8.66 13.75 1.83
C ASP A 256 -9.49 13.50 0.55
N LEU A 257 -8.88 13.64 -0.63
CA LEU A 257 -9.55 13.29 -1.88
C LEU A 257 -9.92 11.81 -1.95
N PHE A 258 -9.04 10.92 -1.49
CA PHE A 258 -9.31 9.49 -1.36
C PHE A 258 -10.51 9.24 -0.43
N ARG A 259 -10.48 9.78 0.79
CA ARG A 259 -11.53 9.63 1.80
C ARG A 259 -12.88 10.12 1.26
N ARG A 260 -12.91 11.30 0.65
CA ARG A 260 -14.13 11.89 0.06
C ARG A 260 -14.66 11.12 -1.15
N SER A 261 -13.83 10.30 -1.78
CA SER A 261 -14.23 9.46 -2.91
C SER A 261 -14.83 8.12 -2.47
N PHE A 262 -14.29 7.53 -1.39
CA PHE A 262 -14.51 6.11 -1.08
C PHE A 262 -15.09 5.82 0.30
N VAL A 263 -15.05 6.79 1.22
CA VAL A 263 -15.56 6.63 2.58
C VAL A 263 -16.91 7.33 2.70
N SER A 264 -17.88 6.67 3.33
CA SER A 264 -19.19 7.26 3.60
C SER A 264 -19.10 8.38 4.65
N ASP A 265 -20.02 9.34 4.65
CA ASP A 265 -20.07 10.35 5.72
C ASP A 265 -20.26 9.73 7.12
N ALA A 266 -20.90 8.56 7.20
CA ALA A 266 -21.05 7.83 8.45
C ALA A 266 -19.71 7.27 8.93
N ASP A 267 -18.97 6.56 8.08
CA ASP A 267 -17.63 6.04 8.39
C ASP A 267 -16.64 7.16 8.65
N ALA A 268 -16.68 8.26 7.91
CA ALA A 268 -15.79 9.40 8.12
C ALA A 268 -15.95 10.01 9.53
N ARG A 269 -17.17 10.01 10.08
CA ARG A 269 -17.43 10.44 11.46
C ARG A 269 -16.78 9.48 12.46
N ILE A 270 -16.92 8.17 12.25
CA ILE A 270 -16.28 7.14 13.09
C ILE A 270 -14.75 7.32 13.05
N GLY A 271 -14.18 7.48 11.86
CA GLY A 271 -12.75 7.69 11.67
C GLY A 271 -12.23 8.92 12.41
N ALA A 272 -13.00 10.02 12.45
CA ALA A 272 -12.66 11.20 13.23
C ALA A 272 -12.69 10.94 14.75
N GLU A 273 -13.58 10.08 15.25
CA GLU A 273 -13.55 9.64 16.65
C GLU A 273 -12.34 8.76 16.95
N CYS A 274 -12.07 7.79 16.08
CA CYS A 274 -10.92 6.90 16.15
C CYS A 274 -9.59 7.66 16.12
N ALA A 275 -9.44 8.66 15.25
CA ALA A 275 -8.25 9.50 15.18
C ALA A 275 -7.97 10.25 16.48
N ARG A 276 -9.01 10.70 17.19
CA ARG A 276 -8.86 11.31 18.52
C ARG A 276 -8.31 10.28 19.53
N LEU A 277 -8.83 9.05 19.51
CA LEU A 277 -8.31 7.96 20.33
C LEU A 277 -6.85 7.65 20.00
N VAL A 278 -6.51 7.46 18.72
CA VAL A 278 -5.13 7.16 18.28
C VAL A 278 -4.16 8.25 18.71
N LYS A 279 -4.55 9.53 18.58
CA LYS A 279 -3.74 10.65 19.07
C LYS A 279 -3.49 10.59 20.57
N ARG A 280 -4.49 10.16 21.36
CA ARG A 280 -4.33 9.97 22.81
C ARG A 280 -3.44 8.78 23.13
N LEU A 281 -3.57 7.66 22.42
CA LEU A 281 -2.74 6.47 22.60
C LEU A 281 -1.27 6.72 22.26
N ASN A 282 -1.00 7.57 21.27
CA ASN A 282 0.35 7.97 20.88
C ASN A 282 0.93 9.11 21.72
N HIS A 283 0.14 9.74 22.58
CA HIS A 283 0.61 10.83 23.43
C HIS A 283 1.66 10.34 24.41
N ARG A 284 2.84 10.95 24.39
CA ARG A 284 3.91 10.70 25.36
C ARG A 284 4.02 11.91 26.30
N SER A 285 3.87 11.68 27.61
CA SER A 285 4.01 12.73 28.62
C SER A 285 5.41 13.35 28.56
N LEU A 286 5.48 14.67 28.39
CA LEU A 286 6.75 15.41 28.35
C LEU A 286 7.48 15.42 29.70
N SER A 287 6.74 15.27 30.81
CA SER A 287 7.31 15.25 32.16
C SER A 287 7.83 13.86 32.56
N GLY A 288 7.53 12.81 31.77
CA GLY A 288 7.83 11.42 32.12
C GLY A 288 7.02 10.87 33.31
N VAL A 289 6.15 11.68 33.91
CA VAL A 289 5.25 11.25 34.98
C VAL A 289 3.98 10.67 34.37
N ALA A 290 3.57 9.50 34.87
CA ALA A 290 2.32 8.85 34.47
C ALA A 290 1.12 9.73 34.88
N ASP A 291 0.27 10.06 33.90
CA ASP A 291 -0.97 10.79 34.12
C ASP A 291 -2.13 9.80 34.21
N THR A 292 -2.39 9.33 35.44
CA THR A 292 -3.42 8.31 35.70
C THR A 292 -4.84 8.75 35.36
N GLU A 293 -5.13 10.06 35.30
CA GLU A 293 -6.43 10.56 34.88
C GLU A 293 -6.54 10.55 33.36
N PHE A 294 -5.51 11.01 32.66
CA PHE A 294 -5.42 10.92 31.21
C PHE A 294 -5.54 9.48 30.72
N ASP A 295 -4.83 8.54 31.35
CA ASP A 295 -4.86 7.12 30.99
C ASP A 295 -6.24 6.50 31.19
N ARG A 296 -6.89 6.79 32.33
CA ARG A 296 -8.28 6.35 32.59
C ARG A 296 -9.27 6.92 31.58
N ALA A 297 -9.15 8.19 31.24
CA ALA A 297 -10.01 8.82 30.23
C ALA A 297 -9.77 8.23 28.82
N THR A 298 -8.52 7.89 28.48
CA THR A 298 -8.18 7.21 27.22
C THR A 298 -8.76 5.80 27.17
N ALA A 299 -8.66 5.04 28.27
CA ALA A 299 -9.27 3.72 28.36
C ALA A 299 -10.80 3.77 28.25
N ALA A 300 -11.45 4.71 28.93
CA ALA A 300 -12.90 4.90 28.83
C ALA A 300 -13.35 5.25 27.38
N MET A 301 -12.60 6.12 26.70
CA MET A 301 -12.86 6.44 25.28
C MET A 301 -12.69 5.21 24.37
N ARG A 302 -11.66 4.39 24.61
CA ARG A 302 -11.45 3.14 23.89
C ARG A 302 -12.63 2.18 24.11
N ASP A 303 -13.05 1.99 25.35
CA ASP A 303 -14.09 1.03 25.70
C ASP A 303 -15.46 1.47 25.17
N ASP A 304 -15.78 2.77 25.20
CA ASP A 304 -16.97 3.34 24.54
C ASP A 304 -16.97 3.09 23.03
N LEU A 305 -15.85 3.39 22.35
CA LEU A 305 -15.72 3.16 20.91
C LEU A 305 -15.85 1.67 20.55
N LEU A 306 -15.24 0.77 21.31
CA LEU A 306 -15.36 -0.68 21.10
C LEU A 306 -16.79 -1.18 21.39
N SER A 307 -17.51 -0.57 22.33
CA SER A 307 -18.91 -0.91 22.59
C SER A 307 -19.82 -0.47 21.45
N ARG A 308 -19.58 0.68 20.83
CA ARG A 308 -20.37 1.19 19.69
C ARG A 308 -19.98 0.55 18.36
N TYR A 309 -18.70 0.26 18.19
CA TYR A 309 -18.10 -0.21 16.94
C TYR A 309 -17.15 -1.40 17.17
N PRO A 310 -17.67 -2.60 17.51
CA PRO A 310 -16.83 -3.75 17.86
C PRO A 310 -15.82 -4.15 16.77
N TYR A 311 -16.12 -3.86 15.50
CA TYR A 311 -15.25 -4.19 14.36
C TYR A 311 -13.91 -3.44 14.36
N ILE A 312 -13.76 -2.30 15.06
CA ILE A 312 -12.48 -1.58 15.14
C ILE A 312 -11.43 -2.30 16.01
N ALA A 313 -11.82 -3.34 16.75
CA ALA A 313 -10.93 -4.10 17.64
C ALA A 313 -9.73 -4.71 16.90
N SER A 314 -9.94 -5.21 15.68
CA SER A 314 -8.88 -5.75 14.81
C SER A 314 -7.84 -4.68 14.48
N ALA A 315 -8.30 -3.52 14.01
CA ALA A 315 -7.44 -2.37 13.68
C ALA A 315 -6.67 -1.86 14.91
N LEU A 316 -7.33 -1.79 16.07
CA LEU A 316 -6.71 -1.36 17.32
C LEU A 316 -5.60 -2.32 17.78
N THR A 317 -5.84 -3.63 17.68
CA THR A 317 -4.83 -4.65 18.00
C THR A 317 -3.62 -4.52 17.08
N ARG A 318 -3.85 -4.28 15.78
CA ARG A 318 -2.79 -4.12 14.78
C ARG A 318 -2.00 -2.82 14.98
N LEU A 319 -2.62 -1.75 15.48
CA LEU A 319 -1.93 -0.50 15.81
C LEU A 319 -0.90 -0.67 16.96
N GLN A 320 -1.12 -1.63 17.85
CA GLN A 320 -0.28 -1.87 19.03
C GLN A 320 0.90 -2.84 18.79
N ARG A 321 0.97 -3.46 17.59
CA ARG A 321 2.07 -4.33 17.15
C ARG A 321 3.15 -3.51 16.45
#